data_AF-A0A923LQN9-F1
#
_entry.id   AF-A0A923LQN9-F1
#
_cell.length_a   1.000
_cell.length_b   1.000
_cell.length_c   1.000
_cell.angle_alpha   90.00
_cell.angle_beta   90.00
_cell.angle_gamma   90.00
#
_symmetry.space_group_name_H-M   'P 1'
#
loop_
_entity.id
_entity.type
_entity.pdbx_description
1 polymer ?
#
loop_
_entity_poly.entity_id
_entity_poly.type
_entity_poly.pdbx_seq_one_letter_code
_entity_poly.pdbx_strand_id
1 'polypeptide(L)'
;MAIYHCSIKIIGRSDGKSAVASSAYRSGEKLMDDRTGLIHDFTKKRGVVFKEVSLDLCIVNVTLALIAVKYIPMDINVMSWWIGFSVMLNLLYHSYCNNNGY
;
A
#
# COMPACT_ATOMS: atom_id res chain seq x y z
N MET A 1 -4.79 31.20 -4.01
CA MET A 1 -3.44 30.70 -4.34
C MET A 1 -3.17 29.53 -3.41
N ALA A 2 -3.16 28.30 -3.91
CA ALA A 2 -2.88 27.12 -3.07
C ALA A 2 -1.39 26.77 -3.23
N ILE A 3 -0.67 26.68 -2.12
CA ILE A 3 0.73 26.22 -2.10
C ILE A 3 0.69 24.71 -1.86
N TYR A 4 1.06 23.93 -2.87
CA TYR A 4 1.21 22.49 -2.73
C TYR A 4 2.59 22.18 -2.13
N HIS A 5 2.62 21.40 -1.05
CA HIS A 5 3.86 20.95 -0.41
C HIS A 5 3.81 19.43 -0.20
N CYS A 6 4.54 18.69 -1.04
CA CYS A 6 4.74 17.25 -0.91
C CYS A 6 6.19 16.96 -0.51
N SER A 7 6.37 16.17 0.56
CA SER A 7 7.68 15.72 1.02
C SER A 7 7.67 14.21 1.18
N ILE A 8 8.52 13.54 0.40
CA ILE A 8 8.65 12.08 0.41
C ILE A 8 9.95 11.74 1.12
N LYS A 9 9.87 10.87 2.13
CA LYS A 9 11.04 10.34 2.85
C LYS A 9 10.99 8.82 2.83
N ILE A 10 12.09 8.22 2.38
CA ILE A 10 12.27 6.77 2.45
C ILE A 10 12.55 6.41 3.90
N ILE A 11 11.83 5.41 4.41
CA ILE A 11 12.06 4.84 5.74
C ILE A 11 12.79 3.51 5.61
N GLY A 12 14.03 3.46 6.09
CA GLY A 12 14.86 2.25 6.10
C GLY A 12 15.07 1.72 7.50
N ARG A 13 15.16 0.39 7.64
CA ARG A 13 15.52 -0.26 8.91
C ARG A 13 16.98 0.02 9.31
N SER A 14 17.86 0.24 8.33
CA SER A 14 19.27 0.64 8.54
C SER A 14 19.41 1.92 9.36
N ASP A 15 18.45 2.83 9.22
CA ASP A 15 18.43 4.12 9.91
C ASP A 15 17.74 4.04 11.28
N GLY A 16 17.48 2.83 11.80
CA GLY A 16 16.80 2.61 13.07
C GLY A 16 15.29 2.89 13.04
N LYS A 17 14.70 3.09 11.85
CA LYS A 17 13.26 3.37 11.70
C LYS A 17 12.48 2.08 11.49
N SER A 18 11.34 1.96 12.19
CA SER A 18 10.44 0.81 12.05
C SER A 18 9.19 1.19 11.26
N ALA A 19 8.82 0.32 10.32
CA ALA A 19 7.57 0.42 9.58
C ALA A 19 6.36 0.35 10.54
N VAL A 20 6.42 -0.53 11.54
CA VAL A 20 5.35 -0.69 12.55
C VAL A 20 5.19 0.58 13.38
N ALA A 21 6.31 1.16 13.86
CA ALA A 21 6.28 2.42 14.60
C ALA A 21 5.74 3.58 13.76
N SER A 22 6.09 3.63 12.48
CA SER A 22 5.64 4.68 11.55
C SER A 22 4.15 4.55 11.24
N SER A 23 3.66 3.32 11.03
CA SER A 23 2.23 3.03 10.86
C SER A 23 1.45 3.41 12.11
N ALA A 24 1.90 2.97 13.29
CA ALA A 24 1.28 3.30 14.58
C ALA A 24 1.23 4.81 14.83
N TYR A 25 2.29 5.54 14.44
CA TYR A 25 2.35 6.99 14.59
C TYR A 25 1.42 7.74 13.63
N ARG A 26 1.24 7.22 12.41
CA ARG A 26 0.33 7.79 11.40
C ARG A 26 -1.13 7.47 11.72
N SER A 27 -1.41 6.27 12.20
CA SER A 27 -2.71 5.86 12.66
C SER A 27 -3.01 6.36 14.08
N GLY A 28 -2.04 6.76 14.90
CA GLY A 28 -2.30 7.12 16.30
C GLY A 28 -2.85 5.94 17.10
N GLU A 29 -2.33 4.74 16.86
CA GLU A 29 -2.75 3.50 17.52
C GLU A 29 -1.61 2.87 18.29
N LYS A 30 -1.94 1.82 19.03
CA LYS A 30 -0.99 0.97 19.72
C LYS A 30 -0.72 -0.25 18.85
N LEU A 31 0.48 -0.31 18.25
CA LEU A 31 0.93 -1.48 17.51
C LEU A 31 2.14 -2.10 18.21
N MET A 32 2.19 -3.42 18.20
CA MET A 32 3.32 -4.20 18.69
C MET A 32 4.16 -4.67 17.51
N ASP A 33 5.48 -4.55 17.62
CA ASP A 33 6.41 -5.17 16.68
C ASP A 33 6.81 -6.55 17.20
N ASP A 34 6.28 -7.62 16.61
CA ASP A 34 6.54 -9.00 17.02
C ASP A 34 8.02 -9.40 16.93
N ARG A 35 8.79 -8.72 16.07
CA ARG A 35 10.21 -9.03 15.87
C ARG A 35 11.08 -8.44 16.97
N THR A 36 10.71 -7.27 17.50
CA THR A 36 11.49 -6.58 18.54
C THR A 36 10.82 -6.66 19.92
N GLY A 37 9.57 -7.12 20.00
CA GLY A 37 8.75 -7.14 21.20
C GLY A 37 8.34 -5.74 21.69
N LEU A 38 8.67 -4.68 20.93
CA LEU A 38 8.44 -3.31 21.36
C LEU A 38 7.00 -2.89 21.07
N ILE A 39 6.35 -2.29 22.05
CA ILE A 39 4.99 -1.77 21.92
C ILE A 39 5.07 -0.27 21.67
N HIS A 40 4.63 0.16 20.50
CA HIS A 40 4.57 1.55 20.08
C HIS A 40 3.15 2.09 20.33
N ASP A 41 2.94 2.78 21.45
CA ASP A 41 1.66 3.37 21.83
C ASP A 41 1.59 4.86 21.47
N PHE A 42 0.85 5.19 20.40
CA PHE A 42 0.64 6.56 19.94
C PHE A 42 -0.81 7.04 20.08
N THR A 43 -1.60 6.39 20.95
CA THR A 43 -3.02 6.71 21.20
C THR A 43 -3.27 8.11 21.75
N LYS A 44 -2.25 8.75 22.34
CA LYS A 44 -2.34 10.12 22.86
C LYS A 44 -2.33 11.21 21.77
N LYS A 45 -2.09 10.83 20.52
CA LYS A 45 -2.01 11.78 19.40
C LYS A 45 -3.42 12.18 18.95
N ARG A 46 -3.77 13.47 19.12
CA ARG A 46 -5.05 14.03 18.68
C ARG A 46 -4.91 14.59 17.26
N GLY A 47 -5.90 14.35 16.40
CA GLY A 47 -5.93 14.86 15.02
C GLY A 47 -5.93 13.79 13.92
N VAL A 48 -5.95 12.51 14.26
CA VAL A 48 -6.17 11.44 13.27
C VAL A 48 -7.67 11.20 13.13
N VAL A 49 -8.29 11.83 12.13
CA VAL A 49 -9.75 11.78 11.90
C VAL A 49 -10.16 10.52 11.11
N PHE A 50 -9.29 10.05 10.21
CA PHE A 50 -9.56 8.92 9.33
C PHE A 50 -8.32 8.06 9.12
N LYS A 51 -8.51 6.74 9.05
CA LYS A 51 -7.46 5.75 8.83
C LYS A 51 -8.02 4.68 7.92
N GLU A 52 -7.47 4.56 6.72
CA GLU A 52 -7.74 3.44 5.83
C GLU A 52 -6.42 2.80 5.43
N VAL A 53 -6.42 1.47 5.35
CA VAL A 53 -5.35 0.72 4.70
C VAL A 53 -5.87 0.37 3.32
N SER A 54 -5.48 1.17 2.33
CA SER A 54 -5.73 0.84 0.93
C SER A 54 -4.87 -0.36 0.56
N LEU A 55 -5.48 -1.55 0.57
CA LEU A 55 -4.88 -2.73 -0.06
C LEU A 55 -4.91 -2.47 -1.56
N ASP A 56 -3.80 -1.97 -2.09
CA ASP A 56 -3.72 -1.68 -3.51
C ASP A 56 -4.06 -2.94 -4.30
N LEU A 57 -4.99 -2.79 -5.24
CA LEU A 57 -5.39 -3.79 -6.23
C LEU A 57 -4.17 -4.43 -6.92
N CYS A 58 -3.03 -3.75 -6.94
CA CYS A 58 -1.75 -4.24 -7.41
C CYS A 58 -1.27 -5.51 -6.69
N ILE A 59 -1.42 -5.62 -5.36
CA ILE A 59 -0.98 -6.80 -4.59
C ILE A 59 -1.75 -8.05 -5.01
N VAL A 60 -3.07 -7.91 -5.22
CA VAL A 60 -3.96 -8.99 -5.67
C VAL A 60 -3.64 -9.42 -7.10
N ASN A 61 -3.37 -8.47 -8.00
CA ASN A 61 -3.00 -8.77 -9.38
C ASN A 61 -1.63 -9.45 -9.48
N VAL A 62 -0.63 -9.03 -8.71
CA VAL A 62 0.71 -9.64 -8.71
C VAL A 62 0.66 -11.06 -8.17
N THR A 63 -0.09 -11.31 -7.08
CA THR A 63 -0.26 -12.68 -6.56
C THR A 63 -1.02 -13.58 -7.53
N LEU A 64 -2.09 -13.08 -8.15
CA LEU A 64 -2.87 -13.85 -9.13
C LEU A 64 -2.06 -14.17 -10.40
N ALA A 65 -1.25 -13.23 -10.90
CA ALA A 65 -0.35 -13.46 -12.03
C ALA A 65 0.73 -14.51 -11.70
N LEU A 66 1.32 -14.46 -10.51
CA LEU A 66 2.32 -15.46 -10.08
C LEU A 66 1.72 -16.86 -9.92
N ILE A 67 0.47 -16.96 -9.44
CA ILE A 67 -0.26 -18.23 -9.34
C ILE A 67 -0.63 -18.75 -10.74
N ALA A 68 -1.08 -17.88 -11.64
CA ALA A 68 -1.47 -18.25 -13.01
C ALA A 68 -0.30 -18.81 -13.83
N VAL A 69 0.91 -18.27 -13.66
CA VAL A 69 2.14 -18.79 -14.31
C VAL A 69 2.54 -20.17 -13.79
N LYS A 70 2.23 -20.49 -12.53
CA LYS A 70 2.65 -21.76 -11.90
C LYS A 70 1.66 -22.91 -12.12
N TYR A 71 0.37 -22.62 -12.26
CA TYR A 71 -0.66 -23.65 -12.22
C TYR A 71 -1.26 -24.06 -13.57
N ILE A 72 -1.01 -23.32 -14.66
CA ILE A 72 -1.71 -23.58 -15.92
C ILE A 72 -0.77 -23.38 -17.12
N PRO A 73 -0.64 -24.36 -18.04
CA PRO A 73 -0.01 -24.14 -19.33
C PRO A 73 -0.96 -23.29 -20.19
N MET A 74 -1.02 -21.99 -19.93
CA MET A 74 -1.82 -21.07 -20.73
C MET A 74 -1.01 -20.61 -21.94
N ASP A 75 -1.62 -20.69 -23.12
CA ASP A 75 -1.15 -20.04 -24.34
C ASP A 75 -0.81 -18.56 -24.11
N ILE A 76 0.27 -18.09 -24.72
CA ILE A 76 0.81 -16.71 -24.62
C ILE A 76 -0.27 -15.63 -24.88
N ASN A 77 -1.28 -15.95 -25.70
CA ASN A 77 -2.37 -15.06 -26.05
C ASN A 77 -3.29 -14.74 -24.84
N VAL A 78 -3.49 -15.71 -23.93
CA VAL A 78 -4.34 -15.53 -22.74
C VAL A 78 -3.61 -14.66 -21.70
N MET A 79 -2.31 -14.83 -21.56
CA MET A 79 -1.47 -14.03 -20.65
C MET A 79 -1.38 -12.57 -21.10
N SER A 80 -1.29 -12.33 -22.41
CA SER A 80 -1.27 -10.97 -22.97
C SER A 80 -2.57 -10.20 -22.68
N TRP A 81 -3.73 -10.84 -22.85
CA TRP A 81 -5.03 -10.24 -22.51
C TRP A 81 -5.17 -9.97 -21.01
N TRP A 82 -4.67 -10.88 -20.16
CA TRP A 82 -4.69 -10.69 -18.72
C TRP A 82 -3.86 -9.48 -18.28
N ILE A 83 -2.62 -9.38 -18.78
CA ILE A 83 -1.73 -8.25 -18.47
C ILE A 83 -2.39 -6.94 -18.91
N GLY A 84 -2.99 -6.90 -20.10
CA GLY A 84 -3.74 -5.73 -20.58
C GLY A 84 -4.91 -5.35 -19.68
N PHE A 85 -5.72 -6.33 -19.26
CA PHE A 85 -6.85 -6.09 -18.35
C PHE A 85 -6.39 -5.61 -16.96
N SER A 86 -5.32 -6.18 -16.42
CA SER A 86 -4.74 -5.77 -15.14
C SER A 86 -4.18 -4.34 -15.18
N VAL A 87 -3.47 -3.97 -16.25
CA VAL A 87 -2.94 -2.61 -16.42
C VAL A 87 -4.09 -1.60 -16.57
N MET A 88 -5.15 -1.97 -17.30
CA MET A 88 -6.35 -1.14 -17.46
C MET A 88 -7.08 -0.92 -16.11
N LEU A 89 -7.28 -1.98 -15.32
CA LEU A 89 -7.91 -1.84 -13.99
C LEU A 89 -7.05 -0.99 -13.05
N ASN A 90 -5.73 -1.10 -13.12
CA ASN A 90 -4.82 -0.30 -12.30
C ASN A 90 -4.86 1.19 -12.67
N LEU A 91 -4.89 1.51 -13.97
CA LEU A 91 -5.05 2.87 -14.47
C LEU A 91 -6.42 3.46 -14.08
N LEU A 92 -7.49 2.67 -14.17
CA LEU A 92 -8.82 3.08 -13.72
C LEU A 92 -8.84 3.33 -12.21
N TYR A 93 -8.22 2.47 -11.41
CA TYR A 93 -8.10 2.66 -9.96
C TYR A 93 -7.31 3.93 -9.62
N HIS A 94 -6.19 4.17 -10.30
CA HIS A 94 -5.38 5.36 -10.09
C HIS A 94 -6.10 6.63 -10.54
N SER A 95 -6.92 6.56 -11.58
CA SER A 95 -7.79 7.66 -12.03
C SER A 95 -8.94 7.93 -11.05
N TYR A 96 -9.53 6.89 -10.46
CA TYR A 96 -10.56 7.01 -9.42
C TYR A 96 -10.00 7.62 -8.13
N CYS A 97 -8.80 7.19 -7.72
CA CYS A 97 -8.11 7.72 -6.54
C CYS A 97 -7.74 9.20 -6.72
N ASN A 98 -7.37 9.63 -7.93
CA ASN A 98 -7.07 11.03 -8.23
C ASN A 98 -8.32 11.93 -8.27
N ASN A 99 -9.50 11.39 -8.64
CA ASN A 99 -10.75 12.15 -8.70
C ASN A 99 -11.47 12.30 -7.34
N ASN A 100 -11.19 11.43 -6.37
CA ASN A 100 -11.78 11.50 -5.03
C ASN A 100 -10.95 12.31 -4.01
N GLY A 101 -9.97 13.10 -4.49
CA GLY A 101 -9.36 14.22 -3.79
C GLY A 101 -9.41 14.19 -2.26
N TYR A 102 -8.52 13.41 -1.65
CA TYR A 102 -8.03 13.67 -0.29
C TYR A 102 -6.76 14.52 -0.36
#